data_AF-A0A920E5G5-F1
#
_entry.id   AF-A0A920E5G5-F1
#
_cell.length_a   1.000
_cell.length_b   1.000
_cell.length_c   1.000
_cell.angle_alpha   90.00
_cell.angle_beta   90.00
_cell.angle_gamma   90.00
#
_symmetry.space_group_name_H-M   'P 1'
#
loop_
_entity.id
_entity.type
_entity.pdbx_description
1 polymer ?
#
loop_
_entity_poly.entity_id
_entity_poly.type
_entity_poly.pdbx_seq_one_letter_code
_entity_poly.pdbx_strand_id
1 'polypeptide(L)'
;MELSTYFRINAENTGQFERTLIIADEGSYVSYLEGCTAPKRSESQLHAACVELLAHDDATIKYSTIQNWYPGDKNGKGGIYNFVTKRGNCVGKNSRISWTQVETGSAITWKYPSCILTGDNSVGEFYSVALTNNWQQADTGTKMIHLGKNTKSTIVSKGISAGQGQNTYRGLVKVGENAKDARNYTQCDSILIGDKCGAHTFPYIEIKNPSAKLEHEATTSKVGEDQIFIASKEV
;
A
#
# COMPACT_ATOMS: atom_id res chain seq x y z
N MET A 1 -9.90 18.05 12.73
CA MET A 1 -8.97 18.66 11.75
C MET A 1 -8.03 17.58 11.27
N GLU A 2 -7.79 17.47 9.96
CA GLU A 2 -6.86 16.48 9.41
C GLU A 2 -5.44 17.03 9.44
N LEU A 3 -4.47 16.20 9.80
CA LEU A 3 -3.05 16.56 9.74
C LEU A 3 -2.55 16.24 8.34
N SER A 4 -1.80 17.14 7.73
CA SER A 4 -1.17 16.87 6.44
C SER A 4 0.27 17.35 6.42
N THR A 5 1.12 16.54 5.79
CA THR A 5 2.50 16.89 5.48
C THR A 5 2.74 16.65 4.00
N TYR A 6 3.57 17.51 3.42
CA TYR A 6 3.92 17.40 2.02
C TYR A 6 5.43 17.45 1.87
N PHE A 7 6.00 16.35 1.42
CA PHE A 7 7.43 16.22 1.19
C PHE A 7 7.77 16.46 -0.28
N ARG A 8 8.81 17.25 -0.52
CA ARG A 8 9.28 17.55 -1.88
C ARG A 8 10.79 17.37 -1.97
N ILE A 9 11.23 16.46 -2.82
CA ILE A 9 12.67 16.28 -3.09
C ILE A 9 13.11 17.42 -4.00
N ASN A 10 13.87 18.39 -3.48
CA ASN A 10 14.31 19.55 -4.26
C ASN A 10 15.80 19.50 -4.66
N ALA A 11 16.66 18.90 -3.84
CA ALA A 11 18.10 18.91 -4.06
C ALA A 11 18.56 17.85 -5.09
N GLU A 12 19.57 18.21 -5.88
CA GLU A 12 20.26 17.28 -6.80
C GLU A 12 21.16 16.34 -5.99
N ASN A 13 21.26 15.08 -6.42
CA ASN A 13 22.15 14.05 -5.87
C ASN A 13 21.96 13.74 -4.37
N THR A 14 20.76 14.01 -3.83
CA THR A 14 20.40 13.67 -2.45
C THR A 14 19.39 12.52 -2.40
N GLY A 15 19.56 11.62 -1.44
CA GLY A 15 18.48 10.74 -1.00
C GLY A 15 17.59 11.46 0.02
N GLN A 16 16.28 11.20 -0.01
CA GLN A 16 15.37 11.63 1.04
C GLN A 16 15.21 10.51 2.05
N PHE A 17 15.54 10.80 3.30
CA PHE A 17 15.34 9.91 4.43
C PHE A 17 14.47 10.60 5.47
N GLU A 18 13.39 9.94 5.88
CA GLU A 18 12.48 10.51 6.85
C GLU A 18 11.89 9.44 7.76
N ARG A 19 11.53 9.87 8.97
CA ARG A 19 10.86 9.02 9.95
C ARG A 19 9.62 9.72 10.47
N THR A 20 8.48 9.05 10.35
CA THR A 20 7.20 9.50 10.90
C THR A 20 6.80 8.56 12.02
N LEU A 21 6.57 9.10 13.21
CA LEU A 21 6.03 8.38 14.36
C LEU A 21 4.70 9.01 14.77
N ILE A 22 3.62 8.23 14.77
CA ILE A 22 2.31 8.66 15.25
C ILE A 22 1.90 7.74 16.39
N ILE A 23 1.58 8.34 17.53
CA ILE A 23 1.06 7.65 18.71
C ILE A 23 -0.34 8.19 18.98
N ALA A 24 -1.32 7.30 18.92
CA ALA A 24 -2.72 7.59 19.21
C ALA A 24 -3.06 6.95 20.56
N ASP A 25 -3.18 7.80 21.59
CA ASP A 25 -3.51 7.40 22.97
C ASP A 25 -4.98 6.93 23.09
N GLU A 26 -5.38 6.45 24.26
CA GLU A 26 -6.71 5.88 24.50
C GLU A 26 -7.86 6.77 23.99
N GLY A 27 -8.80 6.15 23.25
CA GLY A 27 -9.98 6.82 22.69
C GLY A 27 -9.69 7.88 21.63
N SER A 28 -8.44 8.07 21.22
CA SER A 28 -8.06 9.13 20.29
C SER A 28 -8.37 8.80 18.85
N TYR A 29 -8.51 9.84 18.03
CA TYR A 29 -8.71 9.74 16.60
C TYR A 29 -7.76 10.68 15.87
N VAL A 30 -7.02 10.16 14.89
CA VAL A 30 -6.17 10.96 14.01
C VAL A 30 -6.32 10.53 12.55
N SER A 31 -6.46 11.52 11.68
CA SER A 31 -6.39 11.38 10.22
C SER A 31 -5.16 12.14 9.74
N TYR A 32 -4.21 11.43 9.15
CA TYR A 32 -2.93 11.96 8.69
C TYR A 32 -2.76 11.69 7.18
N LEU A 33 -2.41 12.73 6.43
CA LEU A 33 -2.16 12.67 4.99
C LEU A 33 -0.71 13.02 4.69
N GLU A 34 -0.03 12.11 3.99
CA GLU A 34 1.32 12.29 3.47
C GLU A 34 1.25 12.48 1.95
N GLY A 35 1.73 13.63 1.45
CA GLY A 35 1.92 13.88 0.03
C GLY A 35 3.39 13.89 -0.34
N CYS A 36 3.80 13.28 -1.46
CA CYS A 36 5.16 13.42 -1.97
C CYS A 36 5.21 13.67 -3.50
N THR A 37 6.05 14.62 -3.92
CA THR A 37 6.41 14.79 -5.34
C THR A 37 7.90 15.06 -5.55
N ALA A 38 8.38 14.78 -6.77
CA ALA A 38 9.73 15.12 -7.20
C ALA A 38 9.78 15.76 -8.59
N PRO A 39 10.76 16.64 -8.84
CA PRO A 39 11.05 17.17 -10.16
C PRO A 39 11.73 16.11 -11.05
N LYS A 40 11.65 16.32 -12.37
CA LYS A 40 12.32 15.50 -13.38
C LYS A 40 13.84 15.63 -13.27
N ARG A 41 14.55 14.50 -13.13
CA ARG A 41 16.02 14.45 -13.01
C ARG A 41 16.59 13.31 -13.86
N SER A 42 17.79 13.50 -14.40
CA SER A 42 18.48 12.49 -15.22
C SER A 42 19.11 11.37 -14.40
N GLU A 43 19.52 11.66 -13.16
CA GLU A 43 20.06 10.69 -12.21
C GLU A 43 18.94 10.09 -11.36
N SER A 44 19.11 8.81 -11.00
CA SER A 44 18.17 8.13 -10.11
C SER A 44 18.31 8.64 -8.68
N GLN A 45 17.19 8.79 -7.98
CA GLN A 45 17.16 9.27 -6.59
C GLN A 45 16.54 8.22 -5.67
N LEU A 46 17.04 8.13 -4.45
CA LEU A 46 16.52 7.24 -3.42
C LEU A 46 15.60 7.99 -2.47
N HIS A 47 14.39 7.48 -2.29
CA HIS A 47 13.48 7.86 -1.23
C HIS A 47 13.29 6.67 -0.29
N ALA A 48 13.73 6.82 0.95
CA ALA A 48 13.67 5.79 1.97
C ALA A 48 13.06 6.33 3.26
N ALA A 49 11.77 6.06 3.45
CA ALA A 49 11.02 6.49 4.61
C ALA A 49 10.75 5.34 5.59
N CYS A 50 10.63 5.69 6.87
CA CYS A 50 10.21 4.79 7.94
C CYS A 50 8.98 5.38 8.63
N VAL A 51 7.87 4.62 8.68
CA VAL A 51 6.64 5.05 9.34
C VAL A 51 6.28 4.05 10.43
N GLU A 52 6.05 4.57 11.63
CA GLU A 52 5.65 3.82 12.81
C GLU A 52 4.35 4.40 13.36
N LEU A 53 3.33 3.55 13.50
CA LEU A 53 2.06 3.93 14.11
C LEU A 53 1.81 3.06 15.34
N LEU A 54 1.42 3.68 16.44
CA LEU A 54 1.00 2.99 17.67
C LEU A 54 -0.42 3.44 18.02
N ALA A 55 -1.38 2.51 18.03
CA ALA A 55 -2.75 2.77 18.43
C ALA A 55 -3.07 2.04 19.75
N HIS A 56 -3.41 2.82 20.78
CA HIS A 56 -3.83 2.35 22.10
C HIS A 56 -5.33 2.03 22.15
N ASP A 57 -5.87 1.75 23.33
CA ASP A 57 -7.23 1.26 23.53
C ASP A 57 -8.26 2.19 22.88
N ASP A 58 -9.20 1.64 22.10
CA ASP A 58 -10.25 2.38 21.40
C ASP A 58 -9.74 3.50 20.45
N ALA A 59 -8.44 3.54 20.16
CA ALA A 59 -7.82 4.57 19.32
C ALA A 59 -7.90 4.22 17.83
N THR A 60 -8.02 5.23 16.97
CA THR A 60 -8.07 5.08 15.52
C THR A 60 -7.06 5.97 14.81
N ILE A 61 -6.22 5.37 13.96
CA ILE A 61 -5.31 6.07 13.06
C ILE A 61 -5.74 5.80 11.62
N LYS A 62 -5.99 6.87 10.86
CA LYS A 62 -6.09 6.83 9.40
C LYS A 62 -4.84 7.45 8.80
N TYR A 63 -4.13 6.68 7.99
CA TYR A 63 -2.92 7.10 7.32
C TYR A 63 -3.13 7.06 5.80
N SER A 64 -3.13 8.22 5.18
CA SER A 64 -3.30 8.39 3.75
C SER A 64 -1.98 8.78 3.09
N THR A 65 -1.68 8.23 1.92
CA THR A 65 -0.47 8.55 1.15
C THR A 65 -0.84 8.82 -0.31
N ILE A 66 -0.45 9.98 -0.82
CA ILE A 66 -0.60 10.34 -2.23
C ILE A 66 0.78 10.65 -2.78
N GLN A 67 1.28 9.81 -3.69
CA GLN A 67 2.61 9.95 -4.24
C GLN A 67 2.57 10.01 -5.77
N ASN A 68 3.20 11.04 -6.34
CA ASN A 68 3.43 11.16 -7.78
C ASN A 68 4.89 11.55 -8.03
N TRP A 69 5.69 10.53 -8.34
CA TRP A 69 7.13 10.66 -8.54
C TRP A 69 7.51 10.82 -10.03
N TYR A 70 8.80 11.02 -10.30
CA TYR A 70 9.34 10.99 -11.66
C TYR A 70 9.74 9.55 -12.06
N PRO A 71 9.12 8.94 -13.10
CA PRO A 71 9.28 7.52 -13.41
C PRO A 71 10.57 7.17 -14.17
N GLY A 72 11.40 8.17 -14.47
CA GLY A 72 12.50 8.04 -15.42
C GLY A 72 12.10 8.51 -16.82
N ASP A 73 13.04 8.47 -17.75
CA ASP A 73 12.79 8.82 -19.14
C ASP A 73 12.15 7.67 -19.93
N LYS A 74 11.90 7.89 -21.22
CA LYS A 74 11.28 6.90 -22.13
C LYS A 74 12.08 5.59 -22.29
N ASN A 75 13.37 5.61 -21.95
CA ASN A 75 14.25 4.45 -22.00
C ASN A 75 14.45 3.81 -20.61
N GLY A 76 13.73 4.28 -19.58
CA GLY A 76 13.85 3.79 -18.21
C GLY A 76 15.06 4.32 -17.45
N LYS A 77 15.74 5.38 -17.96
CA LYS A 77 16.89 5.98 -17.28
C LYS A 77 16.43 7.02 -16.26
N GLY A 78 17.06 6.99 -15.07
CA GLY A 78 16.75 7.90 -13.96
C GLY A 78 15.56 7.42 -13.13
N GLY A 79 14.80 8.37 -12.59
CA GLY A 79 13.60 8.10 -11.81
C GLY A 79 13.86 7.71 -10.35
N ILE A 80 12.79 7.48 -9.61
CA ILE A 80 12.87 7.34 -8.15
C ILE A 80 12.79 5.90 -7.70
N TYR A 81 13.68 5.52 -6.79
CA TYR A 81 13.59 4.30 -5.98
C TYR A 81 12.86 4.62 -4.68
N ASN A 82 11.68 4.04 -4.52
CA ASN A 82 10.79 4.31 -3.40
C ASN A 82 10.75 3.08 -2.49
N PHE A 83 11.64 3.06 -1.49
CA PHE A 83 11.86 1.93 -0.59
C PHE A 83 11.43 2.31 0.82
N VAL A 84 10.18 2.02 1.16
CA VAL A 84 9.58 2.53 2.41
C VAL A 84 9.14 1.38 3.29
N THR A 85 9.46 1.48 4.57
CA THR A 85 8.96 0.58 5.61
C THR A 85 7.91 1.30 6.44
N LYS A 86 6.64 0.94 6.26
CA LYS A 86 5.53 1.42 7.09
C LYS A 86 4.99 0.29 7.96
N ARG A 87 4.83 0.52 9.25
CA ARG A 87 4.30 -0.47 10.20
C ARG A 87 3.44 0.20 11.25
N GLY A 88 2.23 -0.29 11.40
CA GLY A 88 1.31 0.07 12.46
C GLY A 88 1.15 -1.09 13.44
N ASN A 89 1.13 -0.78 14.73
CA ASN A 89 0.81 -1.71 15.79
C ASN A 89 -0.48 -1.24 16.48
N CYS A 90 -1.53 -2.04 16.31
CA CYS A 90 -2.76 -1.97 17.08
C CYS A 90 -2.48 -2.63 18.44
N VAL A 91 -1.85 -1.88 19.34
CA VAL A 91 -1.42 -2.38 20.65
C VAL A 91 -2.63 -2.56 21.56
N GLY A 92 -3.55 -1.60 21.53
CA GLY A 92 -4.70 -1.57 22.42
C GLY A 92 -5.89 -2.40 21.95
N LYS A 93 -6.78 -2.73 22.89
CA LYS A 93 -8.08 -3.33 22.61
C LYS A 93 -8.91 -2.40 21.73
N ASN A 94 -9.67 -2.96 20.78
CA ASN A 94 -10.53 -2.21 19.86
C ASN A 94 -9.79 -1.17 18.98
N SER A 95 -8.46 -1.15 18.99
CA SER A 95 -7.68 -0.18 18.22
C SER A 95 -7.77 -0.44 16.72
N ARG A 96 -7.69 0.63 15.93
CA ARG A 96 -7.85 0.58 14.47
C ARG A 96 -6.75 1.35 13.75
N ILE A 97 -6.16 0.72 12.73
CA ILE A 97 -5.23 1.38 11.80
C ILE A 97 -5.72 1.13 10.38
N SER A 98 -5.87 2.21 9.62
CA SER A 98 -6.32 2.19 8.23
C SER A 98 -5.28 2.85 7.34
N TRP A 99 -4.72 2.08 6.41
CA TRP A 99 -3.80 2.55 5.38
C TRP A 99 -4.56 2.82 4.10
N THR A 100 -4.41 4.01 3.53
CA THR A 100 -4.93 4.36 2.21
C THR A 100 -3.80 4.91 1.36
N GLN A 101 -3.58 4.37 0.17
CA GLN A 101 -2.50 4.83 -0.69
C GLN A 101 -2.88 4.89 -2.16
N VAL A 102 -2.38 5.94 -2.82
CA VAL A 102 -2.38 6.09 -4.27
C VAL A 102 -0.95 6.34 -4.70
N GLU A 103 -0.39 5.42 -5.48
CA GLU A 103 1.02 5.38 -5.80
C GLU A 103 1.23 5.38 -7.31
N THR A 104 1.98 6.37 -7.80
CA THR A 104 2.41 6.46 -9.19
C THR A 104 3.78 7.13 -9.30
N GLY A 105 4.41 6.92 -10.45
CA GLY A 105 5.56 7.71 -10.87
C GLY A 105 6.93 7.28 -10.35
N SER A 106 7.11 6.25 -9.51
CA SER A 106 8.48 5.79 -9.16
C SER A 106 9.02 4.86 -10.25
N ALA A 107 10.33 4.85 -10.48
CA ALA A 107 10.96 3.86 -11.36
C ALA A 107 10.87 2.46 -10.74
N ILE A 108 11.19 2.35 -9.44
CA ILE A 108 11.00 1.13 -8.65
C ILE A 108 10.28 1.48 -7.35
N THR A 109 9.22 0.75 -7.04
CA THR A 109 8.50 0.89 -5.77
C THR A 109 8.58 -0.42 -5.00
N TRP A 110 9.01 -0.36 -3.74
CA TRP A 110 9.07 -1.53 -2.86
C TRP A 110 8.52 -1.19 -1.48
N LYS A 111 7.27 -1.61 -1.20
CA LYS A 111 6.54 -1.19 -0.01
C LYS A 111 5.56 -2.24 0.50
N TYR A 112 5.56 -2.43 1.82
CA TYR A 112 4.63 -3.33 2.51
C TYR A 112 4.07 -2.71 3.79
N PRO A 113 3.19 -1.69 3.74
CA PRO A 113 2.52 -1.18 4.93
C PRO A 113 1.85 -2.32 5.70
N SER A 114 2.16 -2.43 6.98
CA SER A 114 1.79 -3.59 7.78
C SER A 114 0.93 -3.18 8.97
N CYS A 115 -0.01 -4.03 9.37
CA CYS A 115 -0.70 -3.93 10.65
C CYS A 115 -0.38 -5.15 11.51
N ILE A 116 0.14 -4.90 12.71
CA ILE A 116 0.26 -5.89 13.77
C ILE A 116 -0.95 -5.70 14.70
N LEU A 117 -1.84 -6.68 14.71
CA LEU A 117 -3.11 -6.66 15.43
C LEU A 117 -2.91 -7.38 16.77
N THR A 118 -2.28 -6.67 17.72
CA THR A 118 -1.89 -7.20 19.03
C THR A 118 -3.08 -7.22 19.99
N GLY A 119 -3.82 -6.11 20.07
CA GLY A 119 -4.97 -5.99 20.96
C GLY A 119 -6.19 -6.78 20.49
N ASP A 120 -6.98 -7.25 21.45
CA ASP A 120 -8.24 -7.94 21.18
C ASP A 120 -9.23 -7.01 20.46
N ASN A 121 -9.98 -7.56 19.51
CA ASN A 121 -10.91 -6.86 18.62
C ASN A 121 -10.27 -5.75 17.75
N SER A 122 -8.95 -5.71 17.64
CA SER A 122 -8.29 -4.71 16.80
C SER A 122 -8.54 -4.92 15.30
N VAL A 123 -8.49 -3.82 14.55
CA VAL A 123 -8.86 -3.76 13.13
C VAL A 123 -7.73 -3.17 12.29
N GLY A 124 -7.33 -3.86 11.23
CA GLY A 124 -6.34 -3.40 10.26
C GLY A 124 -6.94 -3.29 8.86
N GLU A 125 -6.80 -2.15 8.22
CA GLU A 125 -7.32 -1.93 6.87
C GLU A 125 -6.23 -1.45 5.94
N PHE A 126 -6.28 -1.88 4.68
CA PHE A 126 -5.36 -1.47 3.64
C PHE A 126 -6.10 -1.30 2.32
N TYR A 127 -6.04 -0.09 1.77
CA TYR A 127 -6.60 0.29 0.49
C TYR A 127 -5.47 0.85 -0.38
N SER A 128 -5.22 0.23 -1.53
CA SER A 128 -4.12 0.62 -2.41
C SER A 128 -4.56 0.72 -3.86
N VAL A 129 -4.14 1.80 -4.51
CA VAL A 129 -4.13 1.93 -5.97
C VAL A 129 -2.68 2.14 -6.41
N ALA A 130 -2.17 1.25 -7.25
CA ALA A 130 -0.81 1.31 -7.77
C ALA A 130 -0.83 1.34 -9.30
N LEU A 131 -0.19 2.33 -9.91
CA LEU A 131 -0.07 2.47 -11.37
C LEU A 131 1.38 2.35 -11.81
N THR A 132 1.63 1.44 -12.76
CA THR A 132 2.94 1.31 -13.44
C THR A 132 2.77 1.49 -14.95
N ASN A 133 3.59 2.34 -15.55
CA ASN A 133 3.67 2.56 -16.99
C ASN A 133 5.14 2.59 -17.46
N ASN A 134 5.38 2.61 -18.76
CA ASN A 134 6.72 2.62 -19.36
C ASN A 134 7.56 1.45 -18.81
N TRP A 135 8.70 1.73 -18.16
CA TRP A 135 9.61 0.73 -17.60
C TRP A 135 9.52 0.63 -16.06
N GLN A 136 8.46 1.18 -15.47
CA GLN A 136 8.28 1.18 -14.02
C GLN A 136 8.04 -0.23 -13.48
N GLN A 137 8.58 -0.49 -12.28
CA GLN A 137 8.39 -1.73 -11.55
C GLN A 137 7.82 -1.42 -10.17
N ALA A 138 6.78 -2.14 -9.76
CA ALA A 138 6.22 -2.04 -8.42
C ALA A 138 6.12 -3.43 -7.81
N ASP A 139 6.72 -3.65 -6.64
CA ASP A 139 6.42 -4.76 -5.75
C ASP A 139 5.83 -4.17 -4.46
N THR A 140 4.51 -4.19 -4.40
CA THR A 140 3.74 -3.50 -3.35
C THR A 140 2.71 -4.45 -2.74
N GLY A 141 2.32 -4.18 -1.51
CA GLY A 141 1.21 -4.89 -0.89
C GLY A 141 1.18 -4.61 0.60
N THR A 142 0.72 -5.56 1.40
CA THR A 142 0.53 -5.35 2.83
C THR A 142 0.78 -6.61 3.63
N LYS A 143 1.05 -6.46 4.94
CA LYS A 143 1.16 -7.58 5.87
C LYS A 143 0.19 -7.37 7.03
N MET A 144 -0.80 -8.24 7.13
CA MET A 144 -1.75 -8.28 8.24
C MET A 144 -1.37 -9.42 9.18
N ILE A 145 -0.95 -9.08 10.40
CA ILE A 145 -0.47 -10.04 11.40
C ILE A 145 -1.46 -10.05 12.56
N HIS A 146 -2.27 -11.09 12.65
CA HIS A 146 -3.28 -11.30 13.67
C HIS A 146 -2.68 -12.01 14.89
N LEU A 147 -2.70 -11.34 16.05
CA LEU A 147 -2.20 -11.88 17.32
C LEU A 147 -3.30 -11.91 18.41
N GLY A 148 -4.09 -10.83 18.53
CA GLY A 148 -5.22 -10.74 19.45
C GLY A 148 -6.46 -11.53 18.98
N LYS A 149 -7.40 -11.74 19.91
CA LYS A 149 -8.68 -12.40 19.64
C LYS A 149 -9.61 -11.49 18.85
N ASN A 150 -10.50 -12.07 18.06
CA ASN A 150 -11.53 -11.38 17.25
C ASN A 150 -10.96 -10.28 16.33
N THR A 151 -9.69 -10.36 15.97
CA THR A 151 -9.03 -9.35 15.13
C THR A 151 -9.56 -9.42 13.70
N LYS A 152 -9.70 -8.25 13.05
CA LYS A 152 -10.25 -8.16 11.70
C LYS A 152 -9.26 -7.45 10.78
N SER A 153 -9.13 -7.93 9.56
CA SER A 153 -8.42 -7.20 8.52
C SER A 153 -9.13 -7.17 7.18
N THR A 154 -8.96 -6.05 6.48
CA THR A 154 -9.49 -5.86 5.13
C THR A 154 -8.37 -5.35 4.24
N ILE A 155 -8.17 -6.02 3.11
CA ILE A 155 -7.16 -5.68 2.12
C ILE A 155 -7.88 -5.49 0.79
N VAL A 156 -7.79 -4.30 0.21
CA VAL A 156 -8.27 -4.01 -1.14
C VAL A 156 -7.12 -3.40 -1.92
N SER A 157 -6.61 -4.14 -2.89
CA SER A 157 -5.51 -3.69 -3.76
C SER A 157 -5.99 -3.63 -5.20
N LYS A 158 -5.79 -2.50 -5.86
CA LYS A 158 -6.07 -2.30 -7.28
C LYS A 158 -4.77 -1.93 -7.99
N GLY A 159 -4.23 -2.88 -8.75
CA GLY A 159 -3.06 -2.70 -9.59
C GLY A 159 -3.46 -2.31 -11.00
N ILE A 160 -2.82 -1.31 -11.58
CA ILE A 160 -2.97 -0.93 -12.98
C ILE A 160 -1.59 -1.01 -13.61
N SER A 161 -1.48 -1.77 -14.69
CA SER A 161 -0.24 -1.96 -15.44
C SER A 161 -0.46 -1.57 -16.90
N ALA A 162 0.41 -0.72 -17.43
CA ALA A 162 0.33 -0.17 -18.79
C ALA A 162 1.71 -0.13 -19.46
N GLY A 163 1.73 -0.02 -20.79
CA GLY A 163 2.97 0.08 -21.55
C GLY A 163 3.83 -1.18 -21.39
N GLN A 164 5.02 -1.05 -20.80
CA GLN A 164 5.89 -2.18 -20.44
C GLN A 164 6.04 -2.35 -18.91
N GLY A 165 5.18 -1.67 -18.15
CA GLY A 165 5.24 -1.64 -16.70
C GLY A 165 5.02 -3.03 -16.10
N GLN A 166 5.62 -3.26 -14.93
CA GLN A 166 5.47 -4.50 -14.17
C GLN A 166 4.90 -4.15 -12.81
N ASN A 167 3.66 -4.55 -12.57
CA ASN A 167 2.98 -4.36 -11.30
C ASN A 167 2.89 -5.70 -10.57
N THR A 168 3.37 -5.75 -9.34
CA THR A 168 3.32 -6.94 -8.50
C THR A 168 2.63 -6.58 -7.20
N TYR A 169 1.51 -7.23 -6.93
CA TYR A 169 0.96 -7.31 -5.59
C TYR A 169 1.62 -8.46 -4.82
N ARG A 170 2.14 -8.18 -3.63
CA ARG A 170 2.65 -9.19 -2.70
C ARG A 170 2.17 -8.91 -1.29
N GLY A 171 1.35 -9.82 -0.76
CA GLY A 171 0.73 -9.65 0.55
C GLY A 171 0.95 -10.83 1.48
N LEU A 172 0.89 -10.59 2.79
CA LEU A 172 0.91 -11.63 3.82
C LEU A 172 -0.29 -11.46 4.75
N VAL A 173 -1.06 -12.51 4.95
CA VAL A 173 -2.02 -12.62 6.06
C VAL A 173 -1.55 -13.74 6.98
N LYS A 174 -1.18 -13.38 8.21
CA LYS A 174 -0.67 -14.32 9.21
C LYS A 174 -1.58 -14.33 10.43
N VAL A 175 -2.02 -15.51 10.84
CA VAL A 175 -2.83 -15.73 12.04
C VAL A 175 -2.02 -16.55 13.05
N GLY A 176 -1.70 -15.93 14.18
CA GLY A 176 -1.01 -16.58 15.29
C GLY A 176 -1.92 -17.55 16.06
N GLU A 177 -1.32 -18.44 16.85
CA GLU A 177 -2.02 -19.49 17.60
C GLU A 177 -3.04 -18.93 18.59
N ASN A 178 -2.79 -17.74 19.16
CA ASN A 178 -3.66 -17.08 20.12
C ASN A 178 -4.79 -16.24 19.49
N ALA A 179 -4.75 -16.01 18.17
CA ALA A 179 -5.69 -15.14 17.47
C ALA A 179 -7.00 -15.88 17.15
N LYS A 180 -7.77 -16.17 18.20
CA LYS A 180 -9.08 -16.84 18.07
C LYS A 180 -10.07 -15.96 17.32
N ASP A 181 -10.89 -16.56 16.46
CA ASP A 181 -11.96 -15.92 15.69
C ASP A 181 -11.48 -14.75 14.80
N ALA A 182 -10.20 -14.80 14.38
CA ALA A 182 -9.62 -13.83 13.45
C ALA A 182 -10.34 -13.87 12.09
N ARG A 183 -10.53 -12.69 11.48
CA ARG A 183 -11.17 -12.55 10.17
C ARG A 183 -10.33 -11.75 9.21
N ASN A 184 -10.21 -12.22 7.97
CA ASN A 184 -9.60 -11.46 6.88
C ASN A 184 -10.46 -11.53 5.62
N TYR A 185 -10.59 -10.39 4.95
CA TYR A 185 -11.08 -10.32 3.57
C TYR A 185 -10.01 -9.62 2.72
N THR A 186 -9.58 -10.28 1.65
CA THR A 186 -8.58 -9.76 0.72
C THR A 186 -9.12 -9.78 -0.70
N GLN A 187 -9.11 -8.61 -1.35
CA GLN A 187 -9.46 -8.44 -2.76
C GLN A 187 -8.29 -7.80 -3.51
N CYS A 188 -7.79 -8.49 -4.53
CA CYS A 188 -6.68 -8.06 -5.36
C CYS A 188 -7.11 -7.97 -6.82
N ASP A 189 -7.44 -6.77 -7.29
CA ASP A 189 -7.83 -6.55 -8.68
C ASP A 189 -6.63 -6.01 -9.48
N SER A 190 -6.45 -6.52 -10.69
CA SER A 190 -5.41 -6.06 -11.62
C SER A 190 -6.02 -5.68 -12.96
N ILE A 191 -5.62 -4.53 -13.49
CA ILE A 191 -6.02 -4.03 -14.81
C ILE A 191 -4.79 -3.95 -15.70
N LEU A 192 -4.82 -4.61 -16.85
CA LEU A 192 -3.79 -4.50 -17.89
C LEU A 192 -4.27 -3.62 -19.05
N ILE A 193 -3.42 -2.67 -19.44
CA ILE A 193 -3.63 -1.76 -20.57
C ILE A 193 -2.54 -2.00 -21.60
N GLY A 194 -2.89 -2.69 -22.69
CA GLY A 194 -1.98 -3.13 -23.74
C GLY A 194 -1.57 -4.59 -23.62
N ASP A 195 -0.56 -4.99 -24.38
CA ASP A 195 -0.09 -6.37 -24.56
C ASP A 195 1.33 -6.63 -24.05
N LYS A 196 2.05 -5.58 -23.63
CA LYS A 196 3.47 -5.64 -23.20
C LYS A 196 3.70 -5.44 -21.70
N CYS A 197 2.65 -5.14 -20.94
CA CYS A 197 2.72 -4.94 -19.49
C CYS A 197 2.44 -6.24 -18.73
N GLY A 198 2.86 -6.30 -17.47
CA GLY A 198 2.61 -7.44 -16.59
C GLY A 198 1.93 -7.00 -15.29
N ALA A 199 1.00 -7.83 -14.81
CA ALA A 199 0.40 -7.72 -13.49
C ALA A 199 0.48 -9.07 -12.78
N HIS A 200 1.09 -9.11 -11.60
CA HIS A 200 1.41 -10.32 -10.86
C HIS A 200 0.82 -10.24 -9.44
N THR A 201 0.32 -11.37 -8.92
CA THR A 201 -0.30 -11.43 -7.59
C THR A 201 0.29 -12.59 -6.81
N PHE A 202 1.00 -12.30 -5.72
CA PHE A 202 1.66 -13.28 -4.85
C PHE A 202 1.14 -13.17 -3.40
N PRO A 203 0.01 -13.82 -3.08
CA PRO A 203 -0.52 -13.84 -1.73
C PRO A 203 0.15 -14.91 -0.88
N TYR A 204 0.42 -14.58 0.38
CA TYR A 204 0.91 -15.51 1.40
C TYR A 204 -0.11 -15.58 2.52
N ILE A 205 -0.50 -16.80 2.88
CA ILE A 205 -1.46 -17.04 3.96
C ILE A 205 -0.84 -18.07 4.91
N GLU A 206 -0.66 -17.67 6.17
CA GLU A 206 -0.15 -18.53 7.24
C GLU A 206 -1.19 -18.58 8.37
N ILE A 207 -1.83 -19.72 8.59
CA ILE A 207 -2.89 -19.87 9.60
C ILE A 207 -2.44 -20.89 10.64
N LYS A 208 -2.33 -20.45 11.90
CA LYS A 208 -2.03 -21.31 13.04
C LYS A 208 -3.18 -21.44 14.04
N ASN A 209 -4.35 -20.89 13.74
CA ASN A 209 -5.54 -21.00 14.58
C ASN A 209 -6.74 -21.53 13.76
N PRO A 210 -7.38 -22.64 14.16
CA PRO A 210 -8.45 -23.27 13.39
C PRO A 210 -9.78 -22.50 13.40
N SER A 211 -9.95 -21.51 14.29
CA SER A 211 -11.16 -20.68 14.33
C SER A 211 -11.14 -19.50 13.36
N ALA A 212 -10.02 -19.28 12.67
CA ALA A 212 -9.85 -18.18 11.74
C ALA A 212 -10.70 -18.35 10.47
N LYS A 213 -11.25 -17.25 9.95
CA LYS A 213 -11.99 -17.20 8.68
C LYS A 213 -11.32 -16.22 7.73
N LEU A 214 -10.84 -16.71 6.61
CA LEU A 214 -10.12 -15.89 5.63
C LEU A 214 -10.70 -16.11 4.24
N GLU A 215 -10.87 -15.02 3.51
CA GLU A 215 -11.31 -14.98 2.12
C GLU A 215 -10.28 -14.20 1.31
N HIS A 216 -9.86 -14.77 0.18
CA HIS A 216 -8.93 -14.14 -0.76
C HIS A 216 -9.46 -14.27 -2.18
N GLU A 217 -9.69 -13.15 -2.81
CA GLU A 217 -10.14 -13.04 -4.19
C GLU A 217 -9.12 -12.24 -5.00
N ALA A 218 -8.83 -12.73 -6.20
CA ALA A 218 -7.97 -12.02 -7.13
C ALA A 218 -8.59 -12.04 -8.53
N THR A 219 -8.74 -10.86 -9.13
CA THR A 219 -9.36 -10.71 -10.45
C THR A 219 -8.42 -9.96 -11.37
N THR A 220 -8.23 -10.46 -12.58
CA THR A 220 -7.46 -9.77 -13.62
C THR A 220 -8.39 -9.37 -14.75
N SER A 221 -8.36 -8.10 -15.14
CA SER A 221 -9.11 -7.54 -16.25
C SER A 221 -8.14 -6.92 -17.25
N LYS A 222 -8.49 -7.02 -18.54
CA LYS A 222 -7.78 -6.31 -19.62
C LYS A 222 -8.73 -5.29 -20.20
N VAL A 223 -8.25 -4.06 -20.38
CA VAL A 223 -9.02 -3.05 -21.11
C VAL A 223 -8.94 -3.41 -22.60
N GLY A 224 -10.08 -3.79 -23.18
CA GLY A 224 -10.18 -4.18 -24.59
C GLY A 224 -10.17 -2.96 -25.52
N GLU A 225 -9.72 -3.16 -26.76
CA GLU A 225 -9.72 -2.11 -27.79
C GLU A 225 -11.13 -1.58 -28.06
N ASP A 226 -12.14 -2.46 -28.04
CA ASP A 226 -13.55 -2.08 -28.22
C ASP A 226 -14.05 -1.14 -27.11
N GLN A 227 -13.64 -1.38 -25.86
CA GLN A 227 -14.02 -0.53 -24.72
C GLN A 227 -13.39 0.86 -24.86
N ILE A 228 -12.12 0.92 -25.30
CA ILE A 228 -11.42 2.18 -25.56
C ILE A 228 -12.09 2.91 -26.74
N PHE A 229 -12.43 2.18 -27.80
CA PHE A 229 -13.08 2.73 -28.99
C PHE A 229 -14.45 3.33 -28.67
N ILE A 230 -15.29 2.62 -27.92
CA ILE A 230 -16.60 3.12 -27.48
C ILE A 230 -16.43 4.38 -26.63
N ALA A 231 -15.53 4.36 -25.63
CA ALA A 231 -15.26 5.53 -24.79
C ALA A 231 -14.71 6.74 -25.57
N SER A 232 -13.94 6.51 -26.64
CA SER A 232 -13.39 7.58 -27.48
C SER A 232 -14.40 8.23 -28.43
N LYS A 233 -15.58 7.62 -28.61
CA LYS A 233 -16.66 8.14 -29.46
C LYS A 233 -17.69 8.98 -28.72
N GLU A 234 -17.66 9.01 -27.40
CA GLU A 234 -18.56 9.81 -26.56
C GLU A 234 -17.96 11.16 -26.11
N VAL A 235 -16.90 11.63 -26.78
CA VAL A 235 -16.31 12.97 -26.64
C VAL A 235 -16.35 13.69 -27.99
#